data_AF-A0A975XXM5-F1
#
_entry.id   AF-A0A975XXM5-F1
#
_cell.length_a   1.000
_cell.length_b   1.000
_cell.length_c   1.000
_cell.angle_alpha   90.00
_cell.angle_beta   90.00
_cell.angle_gamma   90.00
#
_symmetry.space_group_name_H-M   'P 1'
#
loop_
_entity.id
_entity.type
_entity.pdbx_description
1 polymer ?
#
loop_
_entity_poly.entity_id
_entity_poly.type
_entity_poly.pdbx_seq_one_letter_code
_entity_poly.pdbx_strand_id
1 'polypeptide(L)'
;MLDRERKSTFIAWTRRGETPEQIARMIFAYVTDFSARTGAGPWEAIRNQWDGTLQDLARIVRERVLTDDSGIAHPEGGYSLGLSSHDDRLNTKLSANAGETEILPFLTSPSLVHTFFASTLPLRLLWDASIRAGVATINPAFAYGQDRTLKRLARRERREN
;
A
#
# COMPACT_ATOMS: atom_id res chain seq x y z
N MET A 1 -1.36 -14.44 -19.60
CA MET A 1 -0.03 -14.71 -18.97
C MET A 1 0.40 -13.37 -18.36
N LEU A 2 0.23 -13.03 -17.07
CA LEU A 2 0.47 -13.68 -15.78
C LEU A 2 -0.70 -13.39 -14.83
N ASP A 3 -1.49 -14.41 -14.51
CA ASP A 3 -2.61 -14.27 -13.57
C ASP A 3 -2.11 -14.46 -12.12
N ARG A 4 -1.20 -13.59 -11.67
CA ARG A 4 -0.55 -13.70 -10.34
C ARG A 4 -1.61 -13.76 -9.23
N GLU A 5 -1.49 -14.77 -8.39
CA GLU A 5 -2.18 -14.91 -7.12
C GLU A 5 -2.01 -13.60 -6.33
N ARG A 6 -3.09 -12.83 -6.12
CA ARG A 6 -3.02 -11.56 -5.39
C ARG A 6 -3.27 -11.82 -3.92
N LYS A 7 -2.19 -12.13 -3.20
CA LYS A 7 -2.10 -12.11 -1.74
C LYS A 7 -1.81 -10.67 -1.31
N SER A 8 -2.62 -10.10 -0.42
CA SER A 8 -2.41 -8.73 0.03
C SER A 8 -2.96 -8.45 1.42
N THR A 9 -2.56 -7.33 1.99
CA THR A 9 -3.29 -6.68 3.08
C THR A 9 -3.98 -5.42 2.59
N PHE A 10 -5.06 -5.07 3.27
CA PHE A 10 -5.77 -3.82 3.11
C PHE A 10 -5.90 -3.19 4.50
N ILE A 11 -5.50 -1.92 4.62
CA ILE A 11 -5.51 -1.15 5.85
C ILE A 11 -6.21 0.17 5.53
N ALA A 12 -7.28 0.52 6.25
CA ALA A 12 -7.99 1.79 6.08
C ALA A 12 -8.09 2.54 7.41
N TRP A 13 -8.07 3.86 7.32
CA TRP A 13 -8.20 4.76 8.47
C TRP A 13 -9.21 5.87 8.18
N THR A 14 -9.51 6.68 9.19
CA THR A 14 -10.59 7.68 9.13
C THR A 14 -10.10 9.12 9.19
N ARG A 15 -8.88 9.35 9.68
CA ARG A 15 -8.26 10.68 9.70
C ARG A 15 -8.11 11.18 8.26
N ARG A 16 -8.38 12.45 8.04
CA ARG A 16 -8.29 13.14 6.75
C ARG A 16 -7.45 14.40 6.91
N GLY A 17 -6.99 14.95 5.79
CA GLY A 17 -6.22 16.20 5.79
C GLY A 17 -4.78 16.04 6.29
N GLU A 18 -4.23 14.83 6.26
CA GLU A 18 -2.81 14.65 6.56
C GLU A 18 -1.94 15.40 5.55
N THR A 19 -0.96 16.15 6.05
CA THR A 19 0.03 16.80 5.18
C THR A 19 0.93 15.75 4.52
N PRO A 20 1.58 16.09 3.40
CA PRO A 20 2.57 15.22 2.76
C PRO A 20 3.63 14.66 3.72
N GLU A 21 4.08 15.47 4.69
CA GLU A 21 5.05 15.08 5.72
C GLU A 21 4.46 14.08 6.72
N GLN A 22 3.19 14.24 7.10
CA GLN A 22 2.50 13.30 7.97
C GLN A 22 2.31 11.96 7.26
N ILE A 23 1.87 11.98 6.00
CA ILE A 23 1.73 10.79 5.15
C ILE A 23 3.09 10.10 5.01
N ALA A 24 4.15 10.84 4.66
CA ALA A 24 5.49 10.29 4.54
C ALA A 24 5.97 9.66 5.86
N ARG A 25 5.74 10.29 7.01
CA ARG A 25 6.07 9.69 8.32
C ARG A 25 5.35 8.37 8.56
N MET A 26 4.06 8.31 8.27
CA MET A 26 3.26 7.09 8.44
C MET A 26 3.77 5.96 7.53
N ILE A 27 4.00 6.25 6.24
CA ILE A 27 4.48 5.27 5.28
C ILE A 27 5.92 4.84 5.58
N PHE A 28 6.79 5.78 5.94
CA PHE A 28 8.17 5.50 6.35
C PHE A 28 8.19 4.54 7.53
N ALA A 29 7.47 4.88 8.61
CA ALA A 29 7.41 4.02 9.79
C ALA A 29 6.83 2.64 9.47
N TYR A 30 5.80 2.58 8.61
CA TYR A 30 5.22 1.33 8.15
C TYR A 30 6.26 0.44 7.45
N VAL A 31 6.98 0.98 6.46
CA VAL A 31 7.96 0.18 5.71
C VAL A 31 9.14 -0.22 6.59
N THR A 32 9.58 0.65 7.51
CA THR A 32 10.64 0.33 8.48
C THR A 32 10.24 -0.82 9.40
N ASP A 33 9.05 -0.77 10.04
CA ASP A 33 8.61 -1.84 10.93
C ASP A 33 8.33 -3.15 10.17
N PHE A 34 7.72 -3.07 8.98
CA PHE A 34 7.53 -4.24 8.12
C PHE A 34 8.85 -4.88 7.70
N SER A 35 9.82 -4.07 7.26
CA SER A 35 11.16 -4.51 6.89
C SER A 35 11.90 -5.15 8.06
N ALA A 36 11.80 -4.59 9.26
CA ALA A 36 12.42 -5.16 10.46
C ALA A 36 11.87 -6.57 10.79
N ARG A 37 10.57 -6.80 10.52
CA ARG A 37 9.91 -8.10 10.78
C ARG A 37 10.16 -9.16 9.73
N THR A 38 10.41 -8.76 8.48
CA THR A 38 10.43 -9.66 7.32
C THR A 38 11.78 -9.74 6.62
N GLY A 39 12.68 -8.79 6.90
CA GLY A 39 13.90 -8.59 6.14
C GLY A 39 13.66 -8.01 4.74
N ALA A 40 12.46 -7.52 4.43
CA ALA A 40 12.16 -6.93 3.13
C ALA A 40 12.90 -5.61 2.91
N GLY A 41 13.31 -5.33 1.69
CA GLY A 41 14.06 -4.13 1.32
C GLY A 41 15.19 -4.45 0.34
N PRO A 42 15.82 -3.43 -0.28
CA PRO A 42 15.49 -2.01 -0.21
C PRO A 42 14.13 -1.69 -0.85
N TRP A 43 13.59 -0.52 -0.52
CA TRP A 43 12.33 -0.02 -1.07
C TRP A 43 12.61 1.10 -2.06
N GLU A 44 11.83 1.13 -3.13
CA GLU A 44 11.93 2.12 -4.20
C GLU A 44 10.56 2.78 -4.42
N ALA A 45 10.55 4.06 -4.76
CA ALA A 45 9.31 4.73 -5.16
C ALA A 45 8.93 4.38 -6.60
N ILE A 46 7.65 4.11 -6.81
CA ILE A 46 7.15 3.82 -8.15
C ILE A 46 7.06 5.15 -8.91
N ARG A 47 7.90 5.26 -9.96
CA ARG A 47 8.06 6.43 -10.86
C ARG A 47 8.87 7.61 -10.30
N ASN A 48 9.64 7.43 -9.21
CA ASN A 48 10.61 8.41 -8.71
C ASN A 48 11.78 7.67 -8.05
N GLN A 49 12.97 8.28 -8.01
CA GLN A 49 14.02 7.79 -7.11
C GLN A 49 13.67 8.22 -5.68
N TRP A 50 13.80 7.27 -4.76
CA TRP A 50 13.73 7.51 -3.33
C TRP A 50 15.07 7.13 -2.71
N ASP A 51 15.71 8.07 -2.00
CA ASP A 51 17.02 7.86 -1.36
C ASP A 51 16.96 7.06 -0.03
N GLY A 52 15.77 6.61 0.38
CA GLY A 52 15.55 5.90 1.63
C GLY A 52 15.38 6.81 2.85
N THR A 53 15.38 8.14 2.70
CA THR A 53 15.18 9.09 3.79
C THR A 53 13.72 9.55 3.90
N LEU A 54 13.32 9.96 5.10
CA LEU A 54 11.99 10.54 5.32
C LEU A 54 11.80 11.86 4.56
N GLN A 55 12.85 12.68 4.45
CA GLN A 55 12.79 13.98 3.79
C GLN A 55 12.48 13.82 2.30
N ASP A 56 13.16 12.88 1.65
CA ASP A 56 12.93 12.60 0.24
C ASP A 56 11.57 11.92 0.02
N LEU A 57 11.14 11.05 0.93
CA LEU A 57 9.79 10.48 0.86
C LEU A 57 8.71 11.56 0.95
N ALA A 58 8.88 12.57 1.82
CA ALA A 58 7.95 13.70 1.90
C ALA A 58 7.91 14.52 0.61
N ARG A 59 9.06 14.75 -0.04
CA ARG A 59 9.12 15.36 -1.38
C ARG A 59 8.33 14.53 -2.40
N ILE A 60 8.55 13.22 -2.43
CA ILE A 60 7.84 12.31 -3.34
C ILE A 60 6.33 12.34 -3.08
N VAL A 61 5.88 12.37 -1.82
CA VAL A 61 4.44 12.46 -1.51
C VAL A 61 3.85 13.75 -2.06
N ARG A 62 4.53 14.90 -1.94
CA ARG A 62 4.05 16.18 -2.51
C ARG A 62 3.86 16.12 -4.02
N GLU A 63 4.80 15.47 -4.71
CA GLU A 63 4.74 15.27 -6.17
C GLU A 63 3.65 14.28 -6.61
N ARG A 64 3.09 13.53 -5.66
CA ARG A 64 2.02 12.54 -5.85
C ARG A 64 0.65 13.04 -5.41
N VAL A 65 0.48 14.36 -5.36
CA VAL A 65 -0.85 14.99 -5.28
C VAL A 65 -1.73 14.47 -6.42
N LEU A 66 -3.01 14.25 -6.14
CA LEU A 66 -3.93 13.81 -7.19
C LEU A 66 -4.13 14.90 -8.22
N THR A 67 -4.23 14.47 -9.47
CA THR A 67 -4.49 15.35 -10.59
C THR A 67 -5.77 14.94 -11.30
N ASP A 68 -6.52 15.91 -11.79
CA ASP A 68 -7.63 15.66 -12.70
C ASP A 68 -7.14 15.21 -14.10
N ASP A 69 -8.08 14.94 -15.01
CA ASP A 69 -7.78 14.54 -16.39
C ASP A 69 -7.05 15.65 -17.19
N SER A 70 -7.06 16.89 -16.70
CA SER A 70 -6.35 18.03 -17.29
C SER A 70 -4.93 18.21 -16.72
N GLY A 71 -4.54 17.41 -15.72
CA GLY A 71 -3.26 17.51 -15.03
C GLY A 71 -3.20 18.57 -13.94
N ILE A 72 -4.34 19.16 -13.54
CA ILE A 72 -4.41 20.14 -12.45
C ILE A 72 -4.30 19.41 -11.12
N ALA A 73 -3.41 19.87 -10.24
CA ALA A 73 -3.21 19.28 -8.92
C ALA A 73 -4.31 19.70 -7.92
N HIS A 74 -4.82 18.72 -7.17
CA HIS A 74 -5.86 18.86 -6.17
C HIS A 74 -5.36 18.36 -4.79
N PRO A 75 -4.67 19.19 -4.00
CA PRO A 75 -4.25 18.85 -2.64
C PRO A 75 -5.41 18.44 -1.72
N GLU A 76 -6.58 19.05 -1.90
CA GLU A 76 -7.86 18.70 -1.27
C GLU A 76 -8.38 17.33 -1.71
N GLY A 77 -7.89 16.83 -2.85
CA GLY A 77 -8.09 15.47 -3.33
C GLY A 77 -7.18 14.45 -2.64
N GLY A 78 -6.15 14.89 -1.91
CA GLY A 78 -5.18 14.00 -1.29
C GLY A 78 -4.09 13.52 -2.26
N TYR A 79 -3.48 12.38 -1.91
CA TYR A 79 -2.20 11.93 -2.47
C TYR A 79 -2.20 10.42 -2.74
N SER A 80 -1.52 9.99 -3.80
CA SER A 80 -1.39 8.57 -4.17
C SER A 80 0.06 8.14 -4.42
N LEU A 81 0.62 7.39 -3.48
CA LEU A 81 2.00 6.90 -3.51
C LEU A 81 2.04 5.40 -3.78
N GLY A 82 3.04 4.95 -4.55
CA GLY A 82 3.41 3.56 -4.65
C GLY A 82 4.87 3.33 -4.27
N LEU A 83 5.16 2.30 -3.48
CA LEU A 83 6.51 1.81 -3.22
C LEU A 83 6.60 0.33 -3.64
N SER A 84 7.78 -0.12 -4.04
CA SER A 84 8.05 -1.53 -4.33
C SER A 84 9.35 -1.99 -3.71
N SER A 85 9.40 -3.26 -3.35
CA SER A 85 10.64 -3.93 -2.98
C SER A 85 10.77 -5.20 -3.80
N HIS A 86 11.94 -5.36 -4.40
CA HIS A 86 12.28 -6.48 -5.26
C HIS A 86 13.54 -7.13 -4.70
N ASP A 87 13.34 -8.14 -3.87
CA ASP A 87 14.41 -8.99 -3.36
C ASP A 87 14.05 -10.46 -3.62
N ASP A 88 15.05 -11.33 -3.61
CA ASP A 88 14.95 -12.78 -3.78
C ASP A 88 13.98 -13.41 -2.78
N ARG A 89 13.81 -12.79 -1.60
CA ARG A 89 12.90 -13.26 -0.54
C ARG A 89 11.47 -12.76 -0.70
N LEU A 90 11.28 -11.54 -1.21
CA LEU A 90 9.97 -10.91 -1.31
C LEU A 90 9.95 -9.90 -2.46
N ASN A 91 9.07 -10.17 -3.41
CA ASN A 91 8.63 -9.20 -4.41
C ASN A 91 7.27 -8.64 -3.99
N THR A 92 7.23 -7.35 -3.68
CA THR A 92 6.05 -6.71 -3.11
C THR A 92 5.85 -5.27 -3.60
N LYS A 93 4.59 -4.83 -3.56
CA LYS A 93 4.19 -3.45 -3.83
C LYS A 93 3.29 -2.92 -2.74
N LEU A 94 3.63 -1.76 -2.23
CA LEU A 94 2.81 -0.93 -1.38
C LEU A 94 2.11 0.14 -2.22
N SER A 95 0.85 0.41 -1.94
CA SER A 95 0.12 1.55 -2.51
C SER A 95 -0.65 2.23 -1.39
N ALA A 96 -0.50 3.54 -1.28
CA ALA A 96 -1.13 4.35 -0.25
C ALA A 96 -1.91 5.48 -0.91
N ASN A 97 -3.16 5.64 -0.49
CA ASN A 97 -4.01 6.79 -0.81
C ASN A 97 -4.35 7.46 0.52
N ALA A 98 -4.02 8.73 0.64
CA ALA A 98 -4.08 9.45 1.91
C ALA A 98 -4.45 10.91 1.69
N GLY A 99 -4.83 11.59 2.78
CA GLY A 99 -5.40 12.93 2.72
C GLY A 99 -6.92 12.87 2.66
N GLU A 100 -7.51 13.90 2.08
CA GLU A 100 -8.95 14.01 1.97
C GLU A 100 -9.38 13.40 0.64
N THR A 101 -10.18 12.31 0.64
CA THR A 101 -10.98 12.05 -0.56
C THR A 101 -12.07 11.01 -0.46
N GLU A 102 -13.23 11.41 -0.99
CA GLU A 102 -14.18 10.52 -1.64
C GLU A 102 -13.71 10.23 -3.10
N ILE A 103 -12.64 9.44 -3.29
CA ILE A 103 -12.28 8.95 -4.64
C ILE A 103 -13.02 7.65 -4.89
N LEU A 104 -14.09 7.74 -5.67
CA LEU A 104 -14.87 6.64 -6.22
C LEU A 104 -15.58 5.76 -5.15
N PRO A 105 -16.85 5.38 -5.34
CA PRO A 105 -17.64 4.64 -4.34
C PRO A 105 -17.11 3.23 -3.97
N PHE A 106 -15.97 2.80 -4.54
CA PHE A 106 -15.46 1.43 -4.41
C PHE A 106 -14.10 1.30 -3.73
N LEU A 107 -13.35 2.39 -3.50
CA LEU A 107 -12.08 2.34 -2.78
C LEU A 107 -12.17 3.31 -1.60
N THR A 108 -12.40 2.76 -0.41
CA THR A 108 -12.35 3.50 0.85
C THR A 108 -10.98 4.16 0.99
N SER A 109 -10.89 5.43 0.61
CA SER A 109 -9.80 6.34 0.96
C SER A 109 -10.15 6.98 2.30
N PRO A 110 -9.18 7.14 3.22
CA PRO A 110 -7.76 6.83 3.04
C PRO A 110 -7.40 5.36 3.36
N SER A 111 -6.49 4.78 2.57
CA SER A 111 -6.11 3.37 2.65
C SER A 111 -4.70 3.05 2.17
N LEU A 112 -4.21 1.90 2.61
CA LEU A 112 -2.94 1.30 2.25
C LEU A 112 -3.19 -0.15 1.82
N VAL A 113 -2.66 -0.52 0.66
CA VAL A 113 -2.72 -1.86 0.09
C VAL A 113 -1.30 -2.38 -0.08
N HIS A 114 -0.98 -3.49 0.57
CA HIS A 114 0.32 -4.15 0.43
C HIS A 114 0.13 -5.48 -0.30
N THR A 115 0.65 -5.59 -1.52
CA THR A 115 0.48 -6.77 -2.39
C THR A 115 1.78 -7.56 -2.47
N PHE A 116 1.72 -8.83 -2.12
CA PHE A 116 2.84 -9.76 -2.15
C PHE A 116 2.76 -10.61 -3.42
N PHE A 117 3.64 -10.37 -4.39
CA PHE A 117 3.60 -11.02 -5.70
C PHE A 117 4.32 -12.36 -5.73
N ALA A 118 5.44 -12.46 -5.02
CA ALA A 118 6.22 -13.68 -4.86
C ALA A 118 6.98 -13.59 -3.54
N SER A 119 7.05 -14.68 -2.79
CA SER A 119 7.84 -14.72 -1.57
C SER A 119 8.22 -16.15 -1.19
N THR A 120 9.40 -16.29 -0.59
CA THR A 120 9.82 -17.51 0.12
C THR A 120 9.32 -17.52 1.58
N LEU A 121 8.78 -16.41 2.06
CA LEU A 121 8.25 -16.27 3.41
C LEU A 121 6.81 -16.81 3.51
N PRO A 122 6.42 -17.37 4.68
CA PRO A 122 5.05 -17.80 4.90
C PRO A 122 4.06 -16.63 4.78
N LEU A 123 2.95 -16.82 4.07
CA LEU A 123 1.93 -15.77 3.90
C LEU A 123 1.39 -15.24 5.23
N ARG A 124 1.25 -16.12 6.24
CA ARG A 124 0.82 -15.72 7.59
C ARG A 124 1.79 -14.73 8.24
N LEU A 125 3.10 -14.91 8.03
CA LEU A 125 4.12 -13.97 8.51
C LEU A 125 3.97 -12.62 7.81
N LEU A 126 3.78 -12.62 6.49
CA LEU A 126 3.60 -11.38 5.72
C LEU A 126 2.35 -10.60 6.14
N TRP A 127 1.23 -11.30 6.36
CA TRP A 127 0.01 -10.68 6.87
C TRP A 127 0.17 -10.15 8.29
N ASP A 128 0.71 -10.94 9.22
CA ASP A 128 0.92 -10.49 10.60
C ASP A 128 1.87 -9.29 10.66
N ALA A 129 3.00 -9.33 9.93
CA ALA A 129 3.95 -8.23 9.87
C ALA A 129 3.32 -6.96 9.28
N SER A 130 2.60 -7.08 8.17
CA SER A 130 1.95 -5.94 7.53
C SER A 130 0.82 -5.34 8.39
N ILE A 131 -0.02 -6.18 9.01
CA ILE A 131 -1.10 -5.69 9.88
C ILE A 131 -0.51 -5.04 11.14
N ARG A 132 0.51 -5.64 11.77
CA ARG A 132 1.14 -5.04 12.96
C ARG A 132 1.80 -3.71 12.65
N ALA A 133 2.54 -3.62 11.54
CA ALA A 133 3.10 -2.35 11.09
C ALA A 133 2.00 -1.31 10.87
N GLY A 134 0.93 -1.69 10.16
CA GLY A 134 -0.22 -0.82 9.95
C GLY A 134 -0.88 -0.35 11.24
N VAL A 135 -1.13 -1.24 12.19
CA VAL A 135 -1.73 -0.88 13.49
C VAL A 135 -0.85 0.10 14.25
N ALA A 136 0.46 -0.16 14.30
CA ALA A 136 1.40 0.66 15.06
C ALA A 136 1.59 2.07 14.46
N THR A 137 1.56 2.21 13.14
CA THR A 137 1.98 3.45 12.47
C THR A 137 0.82 4.25 11.87
N ILE A 138 -0.28 3.58 11.54
CA ILE A 138 -1.44 4.18 10.87
C ILE A 138 -2.64 4.28 11.82
N ASN A 139 -2.71 3.50 12.90
CA ASN A 139 -3.90 3.45 13.78
C ASN A 139 -5.20 3.34 12.94
N PRO A 140 -5.40 2.19 12.26
CA PRO A 140 -6.46 2.02 11.28
C PRO A 140 -7.83 1.81 11.94
N ALA A 141 -8.88 2.14 11.19
CA ALA A 141 -10.24 1.78 11.56
C ALA A 141 -10.51 0.28 11.32
N PHE A 142 -9.94 -0.27 10.25
CA PHE A 142 -9.93 -1.71 10.01
C PHE A 142 -8.73 -2.12 9.15
N ALA A 143 -8.32 -3.38 9.32
CA ALA A 143 -7.27 -4.01 8.52
C ALA A 143 -7.59 -5.49 8.30
N TYR A 144 -7.31 -6.01 7.11
CA TYR A 144 -7.49 -7.44 6.81
C TYR A 144 -6.45 -7.95 5.79
N GLY A 145 -6.15 -9.24 5.90
CA GLY A 145 -5.44 -10.00 4.87
C GLY A 145 -6.43 -10.63 3.89
N GLN A 146 -6.10 -10.65 2.60
CA GLN A 146 -6.88 -11.34 1.58
C GLN A 146 -5.99 -12.21 0.70
N ASP A 147 -6.51 -13.39 0.38
CA ASP A 147 -6.00 -14.22 -0.70
C ASP A 147 -7.06 -14.27 -1.81
N ARG A 148 -6.82 -13.55 -2.91
CA ARG A 148 -7.76 -13.51 -4.04
C ARG A 148 -7.72 -14.77 -4.91
N THR A 149 -6.85 -15.74 -4.61
CA THR A 149 -6.82 -17.04 -5.28
C THR A 149 -8.14 -17.80 -5.04
N LEU A 150 -8.71 -17.69 -3.83
CA LEU A 150 -9.99 -18.31 -3.47
C LEU A 150 -11.19 -17.72 -4.21
N LYS A 151 -11.16 -16.43 -4.56
CA LYS A 151 -12.25 -15.79 -5.33
C LYS A 151 -12.35 -16.30 -6.78
N ARG A 152 -11.27 -16.88 -7.33
CA ARG A 152 -11.29 -17.48 -8.68
C ARG A 152 -11.93 -18.86 -8.69
N LEU A 153 -11.66 -19.70 -7.69
CA LEU A 153 -12.30 -21.01 -7.52
C LEU A 153 -13.83 -20.88 -7.46
N ALA A 154 -14.34 -20.02 -6.57
CA ALA A 154 -15.78 -19.79 -6.43
C ALA A 154 -16.45 -19.14 -7.66
N ARG A 155 -15.68 -18.48 -8.55
CA ARG A 155 -16.20 -17.92 -9.81
C ARG A 155 -16.16 -18.91 -10.97
N ARG A 156 -15.28 -19.91 -10.91
CA ARG A 156 -15.20 -20.98 -11.91
C ARG A 156 -16.34 -21.98 -11.73
N GLU A 157 -16.61 -22.39 -10.49
CA GLU A 157 -17.76 -23.26 -10.16
C GLU A 157 -19.12 -22.65 -10.55
N ARG A 158 -19.25 -21.31 -10.54
CA ARG A 158 -20.48 -20.61 -10.98
C ARG A 158 -20.60 -20.40 -12.50
N ARG A 159 -19.55 -20.71 -13.27
CA ARG A 159 -19.58 -20.65 -14.74
C ARG A 159 -19.71 -22.03 -15.38
N GLU A 160 -19.45 -23.07 -14.60
CA GLU A 160 -19.55 -24.48 -15.00
C GLU A 160 -20.90 -25.11 -14.54
N ASN A 161 -21.76 -24.33 -13.85
CA ASN A 161 -23.17 -24.60 -13.55
C ASN A 161 -24.05 -23.53 -14.20
#